data_AF-A0A8H4UW06-F1
#
_entry.id   AF-A0A8H4UW06-F1
#
_cell.length_a   1.000
_cell.length_b   1.000
_cell.length_c   1.000
_cell.angle_alpha   90.00
_cell.angle_beta   90.00
_cell.angle_gamma   90.00
#
_symmetry.space_group_name_H-M   'P 1'
#
loop_
_entity.id
_entity.type
_entity.pdbx_description
1 polymer ?
#
loop_
_entity_poly.entity_id
_entity_poly.type
_entity_poly.pdbx_seq_one_letter_code
_entity_poly.pdbx_strand_id
1 'polypeptide(L)'
;MSTSPFTITEHVIDGQHIREYPHATKTGDDVMKLAVKRYTPKSNPDPQPGDVTIIGAHGSGFPKVGHYSHIGYEGLVADVPMHPGSIMLVIFSI
;
A
#
# COMPACT_ATOMS: atom_id res chain seq x y z
N MET A 1 10.74 1.25 22.52
CA MET A 1 9.92 1.75 21.40
C MET A 1 10.81 1.79 20.18
N SER A 2 10.74 0.78 19.31
CA SER A 2 11.49 0.79 18.04
C SER A 2 10.86 1.83 17.11
N THR A 3 11.65 2.75 16.57
CA THR A 3 11.17 3.73 15.61
C THR A 3 11.18 3.09 14.22
N SER A 4 10.04 3.07 13.53
CA SER A 4 9.99 2.57 12.15
C SER A 4 10.97 3.37 11.26
N PRO A 5 11.73 2.73 10.36
CA PRO A 5 12.66 3.41 9.45
C PRO A 5 11.93 4.20 8.35
N PHE A 6 10.62 4.05 8.23
CA PHE A 6 9.78 4.71 7.24
C PHE A 6 8.90 5.79 7.87
N THR A 7 8.60 6.80 7.06
CA THR A 7 7.47 7.71 7.27
C THR A 7 6.27 7.13 6.52
N ILE A 8 5.21 6.82 7.26
CA ILE A 8 4.00 6.20 6.70
C ILE A 8 2.99 7.29 6.39
N THR A 9 2.56 7.39 5.13
CA THR A 9 1.45 8.26 4.70
C THR A 9 0.26 7.39 4.27
N GLU A 10 -0.93 7.71 4.77
CA GLU A 10 -2.16 7.05 4.34
C GLU A 10 -2.86 7.88 3.26
N HIS A 11 -3.39 7.21 2.25
CA HIS A 11 -4.17 7.83 1.18
C HIS A 11 -5.47 7.05 0.97
N VAL A 12 -6.52 7.79 0.63
CA VAL A 12 -7.76 7.22 0.09
C VAL A 12 -7.93 7.83 -1.29
N ILE A 13 -7.87 7.00 -2.32
CA ILE A 13 -7.96 7.44 -3.72
C ILE A 13 -9.14 6.78 -4.42
N ASP A 14 -9.58 7.37 -5.52
CA ASP A 14 -10.65 6.80 -6.33
C ASP A 14 -10.13 5.63 -7.15
N GLY A 15 -10.86 4.52 -7.10
CA GLY A 15 -10.59 3.36 -7.94
C GLY A 15 -11.06 3.56 -9.38
N GLN A 16 -10.76 2.60 -10.25
CA GLN A 16 -11.21 2.63 -11.64
C GLN A 16 -12.74 2.66 -11.72
N HIS A 17 -13.27 3.51 -12.61
CA HIS A 17 -14.70 3.65 -12.82
C HIS A 17 -15.30 2.47 -13.61
N ILE A 18 -14.70 2.10 -14.76
CA ILE A 18 -15.17 1.00 -15.62
C ILE A 18 -14.96 -0.36 -14.93
N ARG A 19 -16.00 -1.20 -14.91
CA ARG A 19 -16.00 -2.54 -14.29
C ARG A 19 -16.32 -3.63 -15.30
N GLU A 20 -15.71 -4.80 -15.10
CA GLU A 20 -15.91 -5.98 -15.95
C GLU A 20 -17.31 -6.58 -15.77
N TYR A 21 -17.83 -6.62 -14.55
CA TYR A 21 -19.09 -7.29 -14.23
C TYR A 21 -20.25 -6.31 -13.99
N PRO A 22 -21.45 -6.59 -14.54
CA PRO A 22 -22.68 -5.93 -14.11
C PRO A 22 -22.87 -6.11 -12.60
N HIS A 23 -23.31 -5.04 -11.91
CA HIS A 23 -23.49 -5.01 -10.45
C HIS A 23 -22.21 -5.18 -9.62
N ALA A 24 -21.03 -4.88 -10.19
CA ALA A 24 -19.80 -4.74 -9.40
C ALA A 24 -19.91 -3.64 -8.31
N THR A 25 -20.85 -2.71 -8.48
CA THR A 25 -21.26 -1.73 -7.48
C THR A 25 -22.78 -1.76 -7.31
N LYS A 26 -23.29 -1.18 -6.22
CA LYS A 26 -24.72 -1.23 -5.90
C LYS A 26 -25.55 -0.41 -6.88
N THR A 27 -25.07 0.76 -7.28
CA THR A 27 -25.78 1.69 -8.14
C THR A 27 -25.23 1.77 -9.57
N GLY A 28 -24.11 1.11 -9.85
CA GLY A 28 -23.41 1.20 -11.15
C GLY A 28 -22.40 2.35 -11.19
N ASP A 29 -22.78 3.51 -10.67
CA ASP A 29 -21.97 4.74 -10.70
C ASP A 29 -21.21 5.00 -9.39
N ASP A 30 -21.32 4.11 -8.41
CA ASP A 30 -20.60 4.26 -7.14
C ASP A 30 -19.08 4.31 -7.36
N VAL A 31 -18.42 5.28 -6.72
CA VAL A 31 -16.97 5.40 -6.75
C VAL A 31 -16.36 4.52 -5.66
N MET A 32 -15.76 3.40 -6.06
CA MET A 32 -14.94 2.59 -5.16
C MET A 32 -13.74 3.40 -4.69
N LYS A 33 -13.37 3.23 -3.42
CA LYS A 33 -12.20 3.87 -2.84
C LYS A 33 -11.09 2.85 -2.66
N LEU A 34 -9.84 3.29 -2.72
CA LEU A 34 -8.65 2.48 -2.54
C LEU A 34 -7.86 3.04 -1.37
N ALA A 35 -7.61 2.21 -0.36
CA ALA A 35 -6.90 2.62 0.85
C ALA A 35 -5.42 2.24 0.74
N VAL A 36 -4.57 3.23 0.51
CA VAL A 36 -3.15 3.05 0.22
C VAL A 36 -2.29 3.48 1.42
N LYS A 37 -1.25 2.71 1.73
CA LYS A 37 -0.19 3.10 2.67
C LYS A 37 1.12 3.25 1.91
N ARG A 38 1.69 4.45 1.96
CA ARG A 38 2.99 4.75 1.39
C ARG A 38 4.04 4.76 2.50
N TYR A 39 5.12 4.05 2.30
CA TYR A 39 6.26 3.97 3.20
C TYR A 39 7.44 4.65 2.52
N THR A 40 7.75 5.86 2.97
CA THR A 40 8.89 6.65 2.47
C THR A 40 10.07 6.46 3.42
N PRO A 41 11.25 6.00 2.96
CA PRO A 41 12.41 5.82 3.83
C PRO A 41 12.87 7.16 4.40
N LYS A 42 13.11 7.24 5.71
CA LYS A 42 13.60 8.47 6.36
C LYS A 42 15.00 8.88 5.89
N SER A 43 15.78 7.93 5.38
CA SER A 43 17.10 8.16 4.80
C SER A 43 17.05 8.77 3.40
N ASN A 44 15.92 8.65 2.68
CA ASN A 44 15.74 9.19 1.34
C ASN A 44 14.30 9.73 1.17
N PRO A 45 14.00 10.90 1.77
CA PRO A 45 12.67 11.49 1.67
C PRO A 45 12.33 12.01 0.26
N ASP A 46 13.35 12.32 -0.54
CA ASP A 46 13.24 12.93 -1.88
C ASP A 46 13.82 11.99 -2.94
N PRO A 47 12.99 11.16 -3.60
CA PRO A 47 13.45 10.13 -4.53
C PRO A 47 14.17 10.73 -5.74
N GLN A 48 15.25 10.09 -6.15
CA GLN A 48 16.11 10.48 -7.25
C GLN A 48 16.00 9.50 -8.42
N PRO A 49 16.35 9.93 -9.65
CA PRO A 49 16.46 9.01 -10.78
C PRO A 49 17.39 7.83 -10.45
N GLY A 50 16.87 6.61 -10.60
CA GLY A 50 17.58 5.37 -10.24
C GLY A 50 17.03 4.70 -8.98
N ASP A 51 16.21 5.40 -8.18
CA ASP A 51 15.53 4.81 -7.03
C ASP A 51 14.41 3.85 -7.44
N VAL A 52 14.16 2.85 -6.61
CA VAL A 52 13.15 1.81 -6.86
C VAL A 52 11.86 2.14 -6.11
N THR A 53 10.72 1.98 -6.77
CA THR A 53 9.41 1.98 -6.11
C THR A 53 8.80 0.58 -6.20
N ILE A 54 8.42 0.03 -5.05
CA ILE A 54 7.79 -1.28 -4.92
C ILE A 54 6.30 -1.08 -4.69
N ILE A 55 5.46 -1.80 -5.44
CA ILE A 55 4.01 -1.78 -5.26
C ILE A 55 3.55 -3.16 -4.79
N GLY A 56 3.07 -3.24 -3.55
CA GLY A 56 2.49 -4.44 -2.96
C GLY A 56 0.96 -4.39 -3.00
N ALA A 57 0.32 -5.50 -3.38
CA ALA A 57 -1.12 -5.70 -3.26
C ALA A 57 -1.39 -7.01 -2.54
N HIS A 58 -2.47 -7.08 -1.78
CA HIS A 58 -2.82 -8.29 -1.05
C HIS A 58 -3.33 -9.41 -1.96
N GLY A 59 -3.33 -10.64 -1.46
CA GLY A 59 -4.11 -11.73 -2.05
C GLY A 59 -5.60 -11.59 -1.71
N SER A 60 -6.46 -12.22 -2.50
CA SER A 60 -7.91 -12.27 -2.25
C SER A 60 -8.22 -12.79 -0.85
N GLY A 61 -9.11 -12.10 -0.14
CA GLY A 61 -9.58 -12.51 1.20
C GLY A 61 -8.68 -12.13 2.38
N PHE A 62 -7.61 -11.36 2.17
CA PHE A 62 -6.73 -10.90 3.26
C PHE A 62 -6.95 -9.42 3.62
N PRO A 63 -7.95 -9.06 4.45
CA PRO A 63 -8.17 -7.67 4.80
C PRO A 63 -6.92 -7.05 5.47
N LYS A 64 -6.76 -5.75 5.28
CA LYS A 64 -5.63 -4.96 5.80
C LYS A 64 -5.41 -5.11 7.31
N VAL A 65 -6.44 -5.47 8.10
CA VAL A 65 -6.40 -5.48 9.56
C VAL A 65 -6.93 -6.79 10.15
N GLY A 66 -6.00 -7.66 10.55
CA GLY A 66 -6.16 -8.45 11.77
C GLY A 66 -5.37 -7.78 12.91
N HIS A 67 -5.67 -8.13 14.15
CA HIS A 67 -5.00 -7.67 15.40
C HIS A 67 -3.45 -7.79 15.41
N TYR A 68 -2.87 -8.36 14.36
CA TYR A 68 -1.45 -8.58 14.07
C TYR A 68 -0.85 -7.58 13.07
N SER A 69 -1.58 -6.56 12.60
CA SER A 69 -1.15 -5.67 11.50
C SER A 69 0.09 -4.81 11.79
N HIS A 70 0.50 -4.67 13.05
CA HIS A 70 1.78 -4.03 13.39
C HIS A 70 2.99 -4.97 13.26
N ILE A 71 2.79 -6.30 13.26
CA ILE A 71 3.84 -7.34 13.24
C ILE A 71 3.86 -8.18 11.95
N GLY A 72 2.77 -8.22 11.18
CA GLY A 72 2.69 -9.05 9.97
C GLY A 72 3.32 -8.43 8.72
N TYR A 73 3.13 -7.12 8.48
CA TYR A 73 3.67 -6.47 7.28
C TYR A 73 5.11 -6.02 7.46
N GLU A 74 5.52 -5.54 8.63
CA GLU A 74 6.92 -5.23 8.91
C GLU A 74 7.82 -6.46 8.68
N GLY A 75 7.35 -7.69 8.97
CA GLY A 75 8.09 -8.93 8.69
C GLY A 75 8.20 -9.27 7.21
N LEU A 76 7.11 -9.17 6.45
CA LEU A 76 7.09 -9.45 5.01
C LEU A 76 7.86 -8.38 4.20
N VAL A 77 7.92 -7.15 4.72
CA VAL A 77 8.66 -6.01 4.17
C VAL A 77 10.14 -6.08 4.54
N ALA A 78 10.49 -6.62 5.71
CA ALA A 78 11.88 -6.79 6.16
C ALA A 78 12.66 -7.85 5.34
N ASP A 79 11.96 -8.84 4.76
CA ASP A 79 12.58 -9.88 3.92
C ASP A 79 12.82 -9.44 2.47
N VAL A 80 12.25 -8.30 2.06
CA VAL A 80 12.58 -7.71 0.74
C VAL A 80 13.88 -6.92 0.92
N PRO A 81 14.97 -7.28 0.20
CA PRO A 81 16.22 -6.53 0.28
C PRO A 81 16.00 -5.12 -0.28
N MET A 82 15.67 -4.18 0.60
CA MET A 82 15.47 -2.77 0.27
C MET A 82 16.82 -2.13 0.00
N HIS A 83 17.07 -1.76 -1.25
CA HIS A 83 18.23 -0.93 -1.58
C HIS A 83 18.07 0.45 -0.93
N PRO A 84 19.15 1.09 -0.44
CA PRO A 84 19.08 2.45 0.11
C PRO A 84 18.49 3.39 -0.94
N GLY A 85 17.26 3.85 -0.72
CA GLY A 85 16.51 4.68 -1.68
C GLY A 85 15.15 4.14 -2.10
N SER A 86 14.80 2.90 -1.73
CA SER A 86 13.55 2.25 -2.18
C SER A 86 12.30 2.81 -1.46
N ILE A 87 11.27 3.21 -2.22
CA ILE A 87 9.93 3.54 -1.70
C ILE A 87 9.04 2.33 -1.83
N MET A 88 8.24 2.03 -0.81
CA MET A 88 7.24 0.97 -0.90
C MET A 88 5.82 1.53 -0.77
N LEU A 89 4.96 1.19 -1.72
CA LEU A 89 3.55 1.51 -1.77
C LEU A 89 2.74 0.22 -1.58
N VAL A 90 1.90 0.17 -0.55
CA VAL A 90 0.99 -0.97 -0.34
C VAL A 90 -0.44 -0.53 -0.62
N ILE A 91 -1.06 -1.18 -1.60
CA ILE A 91 -2.38 -0.87 -2.14
C ILE A 91 -3.40 -1.92 -1.66
N PHE A 92 -4.55 -1.46 -1.15
CA PHE A 92 -5.69 -2.32 -0.81
C PHE A 92 -6.97 -1.82 -1.47
N SER A 93 -7.67 -2.71 -2.18
CA SER A 93 -9.07 -2.50 -2.58
C SER A 93 -9.96 -2.75 -1.38
N ILE A 94 -10.81 -1.78 -1.06
CA ILE A 94 -11.89 -1.94 -0.07
C ILE A 94 -13.21 -2.19 -0.77
#